data_AF-A0A7C2PUH0-F1
#
_entry.id   AF-A0A7C2PUH0-F1
#
_cell.length_a   1.000
_cell.length_b   1.000
_cell.length_c   1.000
_cell.angle_alpha   90.00
_cell.angle_beta   90.00
_cell.angle_gamma   90.00
#
_symmetry.space_group_name_H-M   'P 1'
#
loop_
_entity.id
_entity.type
_entity.pdbx_description
1 polymer ?
#
loop_
_entity_poly.entity_id
_entity_poly.type
_entity_poly.pdbx_seq_one_letter_code
_entity_poly.pdbx_strand_id
1 'polypeptide(L)'
;MQAHANDLRSEVARDWNTLVDVTAAASGPPEGATLDALVHQVARDWREAPLSAGVQRLLEYAEKVTRTPAGCTATDVDRLRSAGWSDRAIHDAVQIVAYFNYINRVVDALGVEPEPDFRDWGSGGAGGLTSRSGKGP
;
A
#
# COMPACT_ATOMS: atom_id res chain seq x y z
N MET A 1 -28.89 18.59 -10.92
CA MET A 1 -28.53 17.36 -10.19
C MET A 1 -27.00 17.33 -10.10
N GLN A 2 -26.43 18.11 -9.17
CA GLN A 2 -24.98 18.21 -8.99
C GLN A 2 -24.53 16.97 -8.21
N ALA A 3 -23.73 16.11 -8.81
CA ALA A 3 -23.18 14.95 -8.12
C ALA A 3 -22.13 15.41 -7.09
N HIS A 4 -22.25 14.82 -5.90
CA HIS A 4 -21.46 14.96 -4.68
C HIS A 4 -19.98 14.54 -4.83
N ALA A 5 -19.29 14.93 -5.91
CA ALA A 5 -17.89 14.54 -6.14
C ALA A 5 -16.90 15.11 -5.10
N ASN A 6 -17.27 16.22 -4.43
CA ASN A 6 -16.48 16.81 -3.34
C ASN A 6 -16.72 16.13 -1.98
N ASP A 7 -17.78 15.34 -1.85
CA ASP A 7 -18.22 14.76 -0.58
C ASP A 7 -17.34 13.56 -0.18
N LEU A 8 -17.11 12.66 -1.13
CA LEU A 8 -16.30 11.44 -0.97
C LEU A 8 -14.87 11.72 -0.47
N ARG A 9 -14.19 12.74 -0.99
CA ARG A 9 -12.83 13.08 -0.50
C ARG A 9 -12.86 13.54 0.95
N SER A 10 -13.89 14.32 1.34
CA SER A 10 -14.02 14.85 2.70
C SER A 10 -14.46 13.79 3.72
N GLU A 11 -15.21 12.78 3.27
CA GLU A 11 -15.62 11.64 4.08
C GLU A 11 -14.45 10.65 4.25
N VAL A 12 -13.76 10.29 3.16
CA VAL A 12 -12.57 9.44 3.19
C VAL A 12 -11.45 10.06 4.03
N ALA A 13 -11.23 11.37 3.92
CA ALA A 13 -10.22 12.07 4.73
C ALA A 13 -10.57 12.14 6.23
N ARG A 14 -11.87 12.20 6.58
CA ARG A 14 -12.33 12.19 7.97
C ARG A 14 -12.12 10.82 8.63
N ASP A 15 -12.42 9.74 7.91
CA ASP A 15 -12.13 8.37 8.36
C ASP A 15 -10.62 8.08 8.42
N TRP A 16 -9.83 8.69 7.53
CA TRP A 16 -8.38 8.48 7.52
C TRP A 16 -7.69 9.04 8.77
N ASN A 17 -8.06 10.25 9.22
CA ASN A 17 -7.46 10.86 10.42
C ASN A 17 -7.77 10.13 11.73
N THR A 18 -8.82 9.30 11.77
CA THR A 18 -9.19 8.48 12.93
C THR A 18 -8.63 7.06 12.85
N LEU A 19 -8.18 6.61 11.68
CA LEU A 19 -7.72 5.24 11.44
C LEU A 19 -6.22 5.02 11.55
N VAL A 20 -5.37 6.06 11.56
CA VAL A 20 -3.93 5.82 11.40
C VAL A 20 -3.00 6.60 12.32
N ASP A 21 -2.67 5.99 13.46
CA ASP A 21 -1.28 5.88 13.92
C ASP A 21 -0.54 4.90 12.97
N VAL A 22 -0.23 5.37 11.75
CA VAL A 22 0.55 4.60 10.75
C VAL A 22 1.90 4.20 11.34
N THR A 23 2.46 5.11 12.14
CA THR A 23 3.77 4.99 12.73
C THR A 23 3.69 4.48 14.16
N ALA A 24 4.67 3.69 14.57
CA ALA A 24 4.75 3.19 15.96
C ALA A 24 4.99 4.31 17.00
N ALA A 25 5.37 5.51 16.57
CA ALA A 25 5.63 6.63 17.45
C ALA A 25 4.35 7.43 17.74
N ALA A 26 4.01 7.58 19.03
CA ALA A 26 2.96 8.46 19.56
C ALA A 26 3.21 9.97 19.31
N SER A 27 4.05 10.33 18.34
CA SER A 27 4.56 11.69 18.10
C SER A 27 4.65 12.05 16.62
N GLY A 28 4.12 11.20 15.72
CA GLY A 28 4.25 11.39 14.28
C GLY A 28 5.64 10.97 13.75
N PRO A 29 5.95 11.25 12.47
CA PRO A 29 7.27 10.94 11.91
C PRO A 29 8.38 11.64 12.72
N PRO A 30 9.60 11.05 12.83
CA PRO A 30 10.72 11.67 13.55
C PRO A 30 10.95 13.10 13.02
N GLU A 31 11.31 14.05 13.88
CA GLU A 31 11.48 15.46 13.49
C GLU A 31 12.30 15.59 12.18
N GLY A 32 11.65 16.11 11.14
CA GLY A 32 12.23 16.28 9.80
C GLY A 32 11.93 15.18 8.77
N ALA A 33 11.36 14.03 9.17
CA ALA A 33 10.89 13.02 8.22
C ALA A 33 9.52 13.43 7.64
N THR A 34 9.47 13.55 6.31
CA THR A 34 8.25 13.89 5.58
C THR A 34 7.40 12.63 5.34
N LEU A 35 6.10 12.83 5.08
CA LEU A 35 5.24 11.74 4.59
C LEU A 35 5.82 11.09 3.33
N ASP A 36 6.42 11.90 2.44
CA ASP A 36 7.14 11.41 1.24
C ASP A 36 8.27 10.44 1.62
N ALA A 37 9.09 10.77 2.63
CA ALA A 37 10.19 9.91 3.07
C ALA A 37 9.68 8.57 3.62
N LEU A 38 8.58 8.60 4.40
CA LEU A 38 7.92 7.38 4.90
C LEU A 38 7.40 6.51 3.74
N VAL A 39 6.70 7.12 2.78
CA VAL A 39 6.18 6.41 1.59
C VAL A 39 7.33 5.75 0.83
N HIS A 40 8.43 6.46 0.60
CA HIS A 40 9.62 5.91 -0.06
C HIS A 40 10.25 4.76 0.73
N GLN A 41 10.27 4.81 2.07
CA GLN A 41 10.77 3.71 2.89
C GLN A 41 9.87 2.49 2.83
N VAL A 42 8.55 2.68 2.92
CA VAL A 42 7.55 1.61 2.79
C VAL A 42 7.60 0.95 1.42
N ALA A 43 7.76 1.74 0.36
CA ALA A 43 7.87 1.25 -1.02
C ALA A 43 9.14 0.43 -1.25
N ARG A 44 10.24 0.75 -0.55
CA ARG A 44 11.50 -0.03 -0.60
C ARG A 44 11.37 -1.34 0.16
N ASP A 45 11.13 -1.24 1.45
CA ASP A 45 10.86 -2.38 2.33
C ASP A 45 10.07 -1.92 3.54
N TRP A 46 8.79 -2.27 3.56
CA TRP A 46 7.89 -1.93 4.64
C TRP A 46 8.26 -2.56 5.98
N ARG A 47 9.08 -3.62 5.99
CA ARG A 47 9.55 -4.27 7.23
C ARG A 47 10.55 -3.42 8.00
N GLU A 48 11.28 -2.57 7.29
CA GLU A 48 12.24 -1.63 7.89
C GLU A 48 11.59 -0.27 8.20
N ALA A 49 10.37 -0.03 7.72
CA ALA A 49 9.65 1.21 7.96
C ALA A 49 9.15 1.31 9.41
N PRO A 50 9.09 2.51 10.01
CA PRO A 50 8.67 2.71 11.40
C PRO A 50 7.14 2.59 11.57
N LEU A 51 6.55 1.51 11.08
CA LEU A 51 5.12 1.26 11.06
C LEU A 51 4.63 0.65 12.38
N SER A 52 3.40 0.96 12.76
CA SER A 52 2.76 0.30 13.90
C SER A 52 2.58 -1.19 13.64
N ALA A 53 2.54 -1.99 14.72
CA ALA A 53 2.38 -3.44 14.61
C ALA A 53 1.11 -3.84 13.84
N GLY A 54 0.02 -3.08 14.00
CA GLY A 54 -1.23 -3.31 13.27
C GLY A 54 -1.09 -3.14 11.76
N VAL A 55 -0.37 -2.10 11.32
CA VAL A 55 -0.08 -1.87 9.89
C VAL A 55 0.85 -2.94 9.34
N GLN A 56 1.88 -3.35 10.08
CA GLN A 56 2.76 -4.45 9.68
C GLN A 56 1.96 -5.74 9.44
N ARG A 57 1.02 -6.09 10.34
CA ARG A 57 0.14 -7.25 10.15
C ARG A 57 -0.72 -7.16 8.89
N LEU A 58 -1.25 -5.97 8.59
CA LEU A 58 -2.02 -5.76 7.36
C LEU A 58 -1.16 -5.99 6.11
N LEU A 59 0.10 -5.51 6.14
CA LEU A 59 1.04 -5.69 5.04
C LEU A 59 1.52 -7.14 4.86
N GLU A 60 1.72 -7.88 5.97
CA GLU A 60 1.95 -9.33 5.92
C GLU A 60 0.81 -10.05 5.18
N TYR A 61 -0.43 -9.67 5.48
CA TYR A 61 -1.60 -10.26 4.81
C TYR A 61 -1.72 -9.83 3.35
N ALA A 62 -1.47 -8.56 3.03
CA ALA A 62 -1.46 -8.06 1.65
C ALA A 62 -0.42 -8.81 0.78
N GLU A 63 0.76 -9.08 1.33
CA GLU A 63 1.78 -9.90 0.67
C GLU A 63 1.29 -11.33 0.45
N LYS A 64 0.65 -11.95 1.45
CA LYS A 64 0.06 -13.29 1.31
C LYS A 64 -1.02 -13.35 0.22
N VAL A 65 -1.95 -12.39 0.20
CA VAL A 65 -2.98 -12.28 -0.86
C VAL A 65 -2.35 -12.15 -2.24
N THR A 66 -1.22 -11.46 -2.35
CA THR A 66 -0.51 -11.23 -3.62
C THR A 66 0.23 -12.49 -4.10
N ARG A 67 0.93 -13.18 -3.19
CA ARG A 67 1.84 -14.29 -3.53
C ARG A 67 1.15 -15.66 -3.49
N THR A 68 0.25 -15.87 -2.53
CA THR A 68 -0.38 -17.17 -2.24
C THR A 68 -1.86 -17.03 -1.88
N PRO A 69 -2.69 -16.42 -2.76
CA PRO A 69 -4.10 -16.16 -2.45
C PRO A 69 -4.91 -17.42 -2.11
N ALA A 70 -4.59 -18.56 -2.72
CA ALA A 70 -5.23 -19.85 -2.42
C ALA A 70 -4.97 -20.36 -0.99
N GLY A 71 -3.95 -19.82 -0.30
CA GLY A 71 -3.61 -20.15 1.08
C GLY A 71 -4.20 -19.20 2.11
N CYS A 72 -4.98 -18.18 1.71
CA CYS A 72 -5.67 -17.30 2.64
C CYS A 72 -6.80 -18.03 3.37
N THR A 73 -6.93 -17.79 4.67
CA THR A 73 -7.81 -18.50 5.59
C THR A 73 -8.56 -17.53 6.51
N ALA A 74 -9.62 -18.01 7.17
CA ALA A 74 -10.32 -17.23 8.20
C ALA A 74 -9.39 -16.81 9.35
N THR A 75 -8.40 -17.63 9.69
CA THR A 75 -7.41 -17.32 10.73
C THR A 75 -6.58 -16.08 10.41
N ASP A 76 -6.32 -15.78 9.12
CA ASP A 76 -5.62 -14.56 8.75
C ASP A 76 -6.48 -13.32 9.05
N VAL A 77 -7.78 -13.40 8.77
CA VAL A 77 -8.75 -12.33 9.09
C VAL A 77 -8.87 -12.13 10.60
N ASP A 78 -8.94 -13.22 11.37
CA ASP A 78 -9.02 -13.16 12.84
C ASP A 78 -7.77 -12.52 13.48
N ARG A 79 -6.59 -12.75 12.88
CA ARG A 79 -5.35 -12.06 13.31
C ARG A 79 -5.41 -10.56 13.06
N LEU A 80 -5.99 -10.12 11.94
CA LEU A 80 -6.17 -8.69 11.66
C LEU A 80 -7.18 -8.05 12.62
N ARG A 81 -8.29 -8.74 12.91
CA ARG A 81 -9.27 -8.30 13.93
C ARG A 81 -8.61 -8.14 15.29
N SER A 82 -7.79 -9.11 15.68
CA SER A 82 -7.03 -9.08 16.95
C SER A 82 -6.01 -7.93 16.99
N ALA A 83 -5.58 -7.43 15.83
CA ALA A 83 -4.71 -6.26 15.69
C ALA A 83 -5.48 -4.92 15.61
N GLY A 84 -6.80 -4.92 15.82
CA GLY A 84 -7.64 -3.73 15.90
C GLY A 84 -8.31 -3.32 14.58
N TRP A 85 -8.16 -4.09 13.51
CA TRP A 85 -8.81 -3.78 12.23
C TRP A 85 -10.29 -4.19 12.24
N SER A 86 -11.16 -3.29 11.78
CA SER A 86 -12.57 -3.59 11.56
C SER A 86 -12.76 -4.47 10.32
N ASP A 87 -13.86 -5.22 10.27
CA ASP A 87 -14.21 -6.04 9.09
C ASP A 87 -14.30 -5.20 7.81
N ARG A 88 -14.82 -3.98 7.91
CA ARG A 88 -14.85 -3.03 6.79
C ARG A 88 -13.45 -2.68 6.32
N ALA A 89 -12.54 -2.31 7.22
CA ALA A 89 -11.17 -1.96 6.85
C ALA A 89 -10.41 -3.15 6.24
N ILE A 90 -10.62 -4.37 6.76
CA ILE A 90 -10.03 -5.60 6.19
C ILE A 90 -10.57 -5.84 4.78
N HIS A 91 -11.88 -5.72 4.59
CA HIS A 91 -12.52 -5.86 3.29
C HIS A 91 -11.95 -4.85 2.27
N ASP A 92 -11.90 -3.57 2.64
CA ASP A 92 -11.44 -2.49 1.76
C ASP A 92 -9.96 -2.69 1.38
N ALA A 93 -9.12 -3.12 2.33
CA ALA A 93 -7.72 -3.47 2.06
C ALA A 93 -7.59 -4.63 1.07
N VAL A 94 -8.39 -5.70 1.23
CA VAL A 94 -8.39 -6.84 0.31
C VAL A 94 -8.83 -6.42 -1.09
N GLN A 95 -9.84 -5.56 -1.21
CA GLN A 95 -10.28 -5.03 -2.50
C GLN A 95 -9.18 -4.26 -3.23
N ILE A 96 -8.46 -3.39 -2.52
CA ILE A 96 -7.35 -2.61 -3.07
C ILE A 96 -6.23 -3.54 -3.53
N VAL A 97 -5.81 -4.48 -2.68
CA VAL A 97 -4.74 -5.44 -2.99
C VAL A 97 -5.13 -6.31 -4.20
N ALA A 98 -6.37 -6.80 -4.26
CA ALA A 98 -6.86 -7.62 -5.36
C ALA A 98 -6.94 -6.82 -6.69
N TYR A 99 -7.36 -5.56 -6.63
CA TYR A 99 -7.45 -4.70 -7.80
C TYR A 99 -6.07 -4.45 -8.45
N PHE A 100 -5.06 -4.10 -7.65
CA PHE A 100 -3.69 -3.93 -8.18
C PHE A 100 -3.13 -5.24 -8.72
N ASN A 101 -3.42 -6.35 -8.04
CA ASN A 101 -3.07 -7.68 -8.54
C ASN A 101 -3.66 -7.98 -9.92
N TYR A 102 -4.92 -7.60 -10.17
CA TYR A 102 -5.57 -7.76 -11.46
C TYR A 102 -4.92 -6.87 -12.53
N ILE A 103 -4.79 -5.57 -12.29
CA ILE A 103 -4.25 -4.63 -13.28
C ILE A 103 -2.79 -4.93 -13.60
N ASN A 104 -1.95 -5.27 -12.61
CA ASN A 104 -0.55 -5.63 -12.85
C ASN A 104 -0.43 -6.84 -13.78
N ARG A 105 -1.29 -7.85 -13.60
CA ARG A 105 -1.31 -9.03 -14.50
C ARG A 105 -1.73 -8.68 -15.92
N VAL A 106 -2.66 -7.73 -16.09
CA VAL A 106 -3.08 -7.25 -17.42
C VAL A 106 -1.94 -6.50 -18.11
N VAL A 107 -1.29 -5.59 -17.39
CA VAL A 107 -0.12 -4.82 -17.85
C VAL A 107 1.01 -5.75 -18.27
N ASP A 108 1.39 -6.69 -17.40
CA ASP A 108 2.46 -7.65 -17.64
C ASP A 108 2.15 -8.56 -18.85
N ALA A 109 0.91 -9.03 -18.97
CA ALA A 109 0.50 -9.92 -20.07
C ALA A 109 0.46 -9.21 -21.43
N LEU A 110 0.24 -7.90 -21.45
CA LEU A 110 0.19 -7.09 -22.66
C LEU A 110 1.54 -6.46 -23.01
N GLY A 111 2.56 -6.59 -22.16
CA GLY A 111 3.87 -5.97 -22.36
C GLY A 111 3.81 -4.45 -22.38
N VAL A 112 2.93 -3.86 -21.57
CA VAL A 112 2.82 -2.40 -21.47
C VAL A 112 4.03 -1.88 -20.70
N GLU A 113 4.84 -1.08 -21.36
CA GLU A 113 5.99 -0.40 -20.74
C GLU A 113 5.53 0.82 -19.95
N PRO A 114 6.15 1.12 -18.79
CA PRO A 114 5.89 2.34 -18.04
C PRO A 114 6.14 3.59 -18.87
N GLU A 115 5.38 4.66 -18.63
CA GLU A 115 5.66 5.94 -19.24
C GLU A 115 7.02 6.50 -18.77
N PRO A 116 7.74 7.27 -19.62
CA PRO A 116 9.06 7.80 -19.27
C PRO A 116 9.08 8.65 -18.00
N ASP A 117 7.96 9.30 -17.67
CA ASP A 117 7.81 10.19 -16.52
C ASP A 117 7.23 9.47 -15.28
N PHE A 118 7.09 8.14 -15.32
CA PHE A 118 6.58 7.37 -14.19
C PHE A 118 7.55 7.44 -13.00
N ARG A 119 7.08 7.97 -11.87
CA ARG A 119 7.89 8.10 -10.65
C ARG A 119 8.06 6.74 -9.97
N ASP A 120 9.30 6.28 -9.86
CA ASP A 120 9.65 5.09 -9.08
C ASP A 120 9.74 5.43 -7.58
N TRP A 121 8.75 5.00 -6.83
CA TRP A 121 8.65 5.21 -5.39
C TRP A 121 9.65 4.37 -4.56
N GLY A 122 10.21 3.28 -5.11
CA GLY A 122 11.20 2.42 -4.45
C GLY A 122 12.64 2.88 -4.68
N SER A 123 12.92 3.56 -5.79
CA SER A 123 14.20 4.25 -5.96
C SER A 123 14.29 5.43 -4.98
N GLY A 124 15.29 5.44 -4.10
CA GLY A 124 15.49 6.58 -3.19
C GLY A 124 15.54 7.88 -3.99
N GLY A 125 14.71 8.86 -3.63
CA GLY A 125 14.57 10.12 -4.36
C GLY A 125 15.90 10.83 -4.59
N ALA A 126 16.50 10.59 -5.76
CA ALA A 126 17.44 11.42 -6.49
C ALA A 126 17.66 10.74 -7.85
N GLY A 127 17.14 11.36 -8.91
CA GLY A 127 17.30 11.03 -10.34
C GLY A 127 18.00 9.72 -10.74
N GLY A 128 17.26 8.83 -11.40
CA GLY A 128 17.87 7.77 -12.19
C GLY A 128 16.89 6.71 -12.64
N LEU A 129 16.19 6.95 -13.76
CA LEU A 129 15.74 5.84 -14.61
C LEU A 129 17.00 5.10 -15.05
N THR A 130 17.36 4.03 -14.34
CA THR A 130 18.22 3.00 -14.93
C THR A 130 17.29 1.95 -15.50
N SER A 131 17.08 2.05 -16.81
CA SER A 131 16.36 1.06 -17.60
C SER A 131 16.89 -0.33 -17.26
N ARG A 132 16.05 -1.25 -16.77
CA ARG A 132 16.33 -2.68 -16.91
C ARG A 132 16.12 -3.08 -18.36
N SER A 133 17.07 -2.71 -19.20
CA SER A 133 17.27 -3.37 -20.48
C SER A 133 17.88 -4.73 -20.18
N GLY A 134 17.13 -5.80 -20.45
CA GLY A 134 17.67 -7.15 -20.28
C GLY A 134 16.64 -8.26 -20.17
N LYS A 135 15.72 -8.38 -21.14
CA LYS A 135 15.21 -9.71 -21.49
C LYS A 135 15.16 -9.85 -23.00
N GLY A 136 16.30 -10.26 -23.56
CA GLY A 136 16.38 -10.83 -24.90
C GLY A 136 15.70 -12.21 -24.98
N PRO A 137 15.64 -12.78 -26.19
CA PRO A 137 14.52 -13.56 -26.72
C PRO A 137 14.19 -14.86 -26.00
#